data_AF-A0A7G9RWC0-F1
#
_entry.id   AF-A0A7G9RWC0-F1
#
_cell.length_a   1.000
_cell.length_b   1.000
_cell.length_c   1.000
_cell.angle_alpha   90.00
_cell.angle_beta   90.00
_cell.angle_gamma   90.00
#
_symmetry.space_group_name_H-M   'P 1'
#
loop_
_entity.id
_entity.type
_entity.pdbx_description
1 polymer ?
#
loop_
_entity_poly.entity_id
_entity_poly.type
_entity_poly.pdbx_seq_one_letter_code
_entity_poly.pdbx_strand_id
1 'polypeptide(L)'
;MSDKKTHYEEDGKVIDVEIISEEEVEDFDNYDHLDEGEYVFYEETDEDDAPTEEIIIESETKKTKNKKTKKVKNKKDKKSKGAKNKMNTIIAIVVLCLVAGGTYFAWNRFFSKEKVDIFEYIEVKYTGVDGSAIAGIEPIDPMTNQDAKDLVDNAIFTFEPSNTGLKNGDKLTVKVKLNSEFEKEFNEKKKLASTSKEYTVDLYSEASTIDPFDGLVVDFSGKQGEGKASVDKSGVKAPDAATKNILSNVEYVVSKDSKLNQGDTVEVSLKYNEAVRKELKAKNMSFKTEKKNYIVEGLAVSPESVKDIENVNDLSKSALDALKNKHAEKGLKAENYQKSLTCYAQTPKLQSNAYDELNGTAFSDGTLMFVYTYQLDGKTYADNMGYTNIVYNNGKIDQNAKILTSPKQEKASLEKIQGELNTNGFKCD
;
A
#
# COMPACT_ATOMS: atom_id res chain seq x y z
N MET A 1 -47.02 37.93 13.85
CA MET A 1 -47.19 37.31 15.19
C MET A 1 -46.19 37.97 16.12
N SER A 2 -46.59 38.21 17.36
CA SER A 2 -45.95 39.17 18.27
C SER A 2 -44.67 38.61 18.89
N ASP A 3 -43.53 39.29 18.70
CA ASP A 3 -42.30 38.99 19.45
C ASP A 3 -42.47 39.45 20.91
N LYS A 4 -42.42 38.51 21.85
CA LYS A 4 -42.35 38.80 23.28
C LYS A 4 -40.88 38.83 23.71
N LYS A 5 -40.38 40.01 24.07
CA LYS A 5 -39.15 40.16 24.87
C LYS A 5 -39.52 40.11 26.35
N THR A 6 -38.91 39.20 27.12
CA THR A 6 -38.91 39.23 28.58
C THR A 6 -37.57 39.76 29.08
N HIS A 7 -37.63 40.71 30.02
CA HIS A 7 -36.50 41.37 30.68
C HIS A 7 -36.27 40.72 32.05
N TYR A 8 -35.02 40.42 32.40
CA TYR A 8 -34.62 40.11 33.77
C TYR A 8 -33.40 40.96 34.12
N GLU A 9 -33.46 41.62 35.29
CA GLU A 9 -32.38 42.40 35.89
C GLU A 9 -31.95 41.71 37.18
N GLU A 10 -30.70 41.27 37.25
CA GLU A 10 -30.00 41.03 38.52
C GLU A 10 -28.50 41.37 38.32
N ASP A 11 -27.99 42.29 39.13
CA ASP A 11 -26.57 42.68 39.26
C ASP A 11 -25.80 43.11 37.99
N GLY A 12 -26.38 44.03 37.21
CA GLY A 12 -25.60 45.05 36.49
C GLY A 12 -24.67 44.58 35.35
N LYS A 13 -24.88 43.38 34.78
CA LYS A 13 -24.21 42.94 33.54
C LYS A 13 -25.24 42.40 32.54
N VAL A 14 -25.27 43.02 31.36
CA VAL A 14 -26.03 42.53 30.20
C VAL A 14 -25.25 41.36 29.57
N ILE A 15 -25.88 40.20 29.47
CA ILE A 15 -25.37 39.05 28.71
C ILE A 15 -26.43 38.73 27.65
N ASP A 16 -26.06 38.85 26.38
CA ASP A 16 -26.89 38.37 25.28
C ASP A 16 -26.77 36.84 25.22
N VAL A 17 -27.88 36.14 25.49
CA VAL A 17 -27.98 34.69 25.36
C VAL A 17 -28.84 34.38 24.14
N GLU A 18 -28.23 33.79 23.12
CA GLU A 18 -28.90 33.27 21.94
C GLU A 18 -29.39 31.85 22.25
N ILE A 19 -30.70 31.66 22.33
CA ILE A 19 -31.33 30.35 22.52
C ILE A 19 -31.47 29.72 21.14
N ILE A 20 -30.66 28.70 20.85
CA ILE A 20 -30.86 27.80 19.72
C ILE A 20 -31.82 26.71 20.18
N SER A 21 -32.95 26.59 19.48
CA SER A 21 -33.95 25.54 19.67
C SER A 21 -33.37 24.16 19.35
N GLU A 22 -33.46 23.25 20.31
CA GLU A 22 -33.17 21.82 20.13
C GLU A 22 -34.25 21.16 19.27
N GLU A 23 -33.78 20.40 18.28
CA GLU A 23 -34.53 19.49 17.43
C GLU A 23 -34.57 18.11 18.11
N GLU A 24 -35.67 17.40 17.90
CA GLU A 24 -36.06 16.12 18.52
C GLU A 24 -34.94 15.05 18.48
N VAL A 25 -34.67 14.41 19.63
CA VAL A 25 -33.95 13.15 19.71
C VAL A 25 -34.89 12.10 20.29
N GLU A 26 -35.21 11.10 19.48
CA GLU A 26 -35.97 9.92 19.87
C GLU A 26 -35.20 9.06 20.88
N ASP A 27 -35.97 8.50 21.80
CA ASP A 27 -35.59 7.55 22.84
C ASP A 27 -34.80 6.34 22.30
N PHE A 28 -33.68 6.01 22.94
CA PHE A 28 -33.28 4.60 23.08
C PHE A 28 -32.59 4.37 24.43
N ASP A 29 -33.32 3.67 25.29
CA ASP A 29 -32.89 3.16 26.57
C ASP A 29 -31.78 2.10 26.45
N ASN A 30 -30.84 2.18 27.41
CA ASN A 30 -30.25 1.07 28.15
C ASN A 30 -29.17 0.21 27.47
N TYR A 31 -27.92 0.34 27.94
CA TYR A 31 -27.13 -0.80 28.45
C TYR A 31 -25.95 -0.29 29.29
N ASP A 32 -26.04 -0.56 30.59
CA ASP A 32 -24.91 -0.56 31.53
C ASP A 32 -23.96 -1.73 31.25
N HIS A 33 -22.71 -1.54 31.71
CA HIS A 33 -21.72 -2.52 32.19
C HIS A 33 -20.47 -2.89 31.35
N LEU A 34 -19.32 -2.55 31.97
CA LEU A 34 -17.99 -3.21 31.98
C LEU A 34 -17.11 -2.95 30.73
N ASP A 35 -15.80 -2.71 30.79
CA ASP A 35 -14.77 -3.04 31.78
C ASP A 35 -13.57 -2.08 31.57
N GLU A 36 -12.94 -1.61 32.66
CA GLU A 36 -11.70 -0.83 32.61
C GLU A 36 -10.51 -1.77 32.36
N GLY A 37 -9.98 -1.77 31.14
CA GLY A 37 -8.78 -2.51 30.75
C GLY A 37 -7.60 -1.57 30.53
N GLU A 38 -6.74 -1.49 31.54
CA GLU A 38 -5.43 -0.84 31.58
C GLU A 38 -4.48 -1.38 30.48
N TYR A 39 -4.05 -0.52 29.55
CA TYR A 39 -3.05 -0.86 28.52
C TYR A 39 -1.65 -0.45 28.97
N VAL A 40 -0.80 -1.44 29.22
CA VAL A 40 0.63 -1.28 29.50
C VAL A 40 1.40 -1.23 28.17
N PHE A 41 2.11 -0.12 27.95
CA PHE A 41 3.10 0.02 26.88
C PHE A 41 4.39 -0.70 27.27
N TYR A 42 4.97 -1.47 26.35
CA TYR A 42 6.38 -1.86 26.41
C TYR A 42 7.13 -1.10 25.32
N GLU A 43 7.98 -0.17 25.75
CA GLU A 43 9.10 0.32 24.96
C GLU A 43 10.26 -0.68 25.14
N GLU A 44 10.83 -1.17 24.03
CA GLU A 44 12.17 -1.73 24.03
C GLU A 44 13.06 -0.82 23.17
N THR A 45 14.09 -0.32 23.83
CA THR A 45 15.22 0.44 23.31
C THR A 45 16.39 -0.48 22.96
N ASP A 46 17.42 0.15 22.39
CA ASP A 46 18.83 -0.24 22.26
C ASP A 46 19.18 -0.77 20.85
N GLU A 47 19.85 0.03 20.00
CA GLU A 47 21.29 0.37 20.05
C GLU A 47 22.19 -0.88 20.08
N ASP A 48 22.82 -1.21 18.95
CA ASP A 48 24.28 -1.08 18.79
C ASP A 48 24.83 -1.83 17.54
N ASP A 49 25.45 -1.02 16.68
CA ASP A 49 26.75 -1.22 16.03
C ASP A 49 27.18 -2.60 15.51
N ALA A 50 27.19 -2.70 14.18
CA ALA A 50 27.99 -3.66 13.42
C ALA A 50 29.40 -3.10 13.14
N PRO A 51 30.46 -3.91 13.28
CA PRO A 51 31.71 -3.67 12.58
C PRO A 51 31.95 -4.69 11.45
N THR A 52 32.24 -4.11 10.28
CA THR A 52 33.32 -4.43 9.33
C THR A 52 33.47 -5.82 8.68
N GLU A 53 33.53 -5.72 7.35
CA GLU A 53 34.53 -6.28 6.42
C GLU A 53 34.34 -7.67 5.78
N GLU A 54 34.08 -7.59 4.47
CA GLU A 54 34.74 -8.31 3.36
C GLU A 54 35.56 -9.55 3.69
N ILE A 55 35.12 -10.72 3.19
CA ILE A 55 36.05 -11.70 2.62
C ILE A 55 35.46 -12.29 1.34
N ILE A 56 36.21 -12.09 0.27
CA ILE A 56 36.05 -12.58 -1.09
C ILE A 56 36.20 -14.11 -1.13
N ILE A 57 35.34 -14.73 -1.92
CA ILE A 57 35.32 -16.14 -2.28
C ILE A 57 36.56 -16.46 -3.14
N GLU A 58 37.36 -17.43 -2.71
CA GLU A 58 38.14 -18.22 -3.67
C GLU A 58 38.14 -19.72 -3.32
N SER A 59 38.19 -20.45 -4.42
CA SER A 59 37.87 -21.84 -4.69
C SER A 59 38.66 -22.92 -3.96
N GLU A 60 38.00 -24.08 -3.90
CA GLU A 60 38.58 -25.44 -3.94
C GLU A 60 39.50 -25.87 -2.79
N THR A 61 39.00 -26.83 -2.01
CA THR A 61 39.77 -28.06 -1.72
C THR A 61 38.84 -29.13 -1.17
N LYS A 62 39.01 -30.38 -1.64
CA LYS A 62 39.23 -31.57 -0.79
C LYS A 62 39.15 -32.83 -1.63
N LYS A 63 40.31 -33.46 -1.89
CA LYS A 63 40.47 -34.91 -1.71
C LYS A 63 41.89 -35.25 -1.29
N THR A 64 42.10 -35.40 0.01
CA THR A 64 43.08 -36.36 0.56
C THR A 64 42.70 -36.71 1.99
N LYS A 65 42.40 -37.99 2.24
CA LYS A 65 42.61 -38.63 3.55
C LYS A 65 43.23 -40.01 3.35
N ASN A 66 44.40 -40.16 3.98
CA ASN A 66 44.99 -41.37 4.55
C ASN A 66 43.92 -42.16 5.37
N LYS A 67 44.03 -43.46 5.72
CA LYS A 67 45.21 -44.28 6.05
C LYS A 67 44.78 -45.77 6.14
N LYS A 68 45.63 -46.66 5.62
CA LYS A 68 45.97 -48.05 6.05
C LYS A 68 44.91 -48.94 6.72
N THR A 69 44.70 -50.16 6.18
CA THR A 69 45.39 -51.39 6.68
C THR A 69 45.13 -52.65 5.83
N LYS A 70 46.23 -53.38 5.60
CA LYS A 70 46.42 -54.85 5.39
C LYS A 70 45.48 -55.65 4.47
N LYS A 71 46.09 -56.22 3.43
CA LYS A 71 46.20 -57.69 3.14
C LYS A 71 47.18 -57.85 1.97
N VAL A 72 48.42 -58.29 2.20
CA VAL A 72 48.88 -59.69 2.06
C VAL A 72 48.18 -60.43 0.91
N LYS A 73 48.92 -60.63 -0.19
CA LYS A 73 49.12 -61.91 -0.90
C LYS A 73 50.01 -61.68 -2.13
N ASN A 74 51.18 -62.33 -2.20
CA ASN A 74 51.38 -63.42 -3.16
C ASN A 74 52.78 -64.05 -3.12
N LYS A 75 52.76 -65.38 -2.92
CA LYS A 75 53.53 -66.43 -3.59
C LYS A 75 54.88 -66.09 -4.23
N LYS A 76 55.91 -66.77 -3.73
CA LYS A 76 56.85 -67.56 -4.54
C LYS A 76 57.23 -68.81 -3.77
N ASP A 77 56.73 -69.97 -4.19
CA ASP A 77 57.42 -71.23 -3.96
C ASP A 77 57.49 -71.98 -5.29
N LYS A 78 58.73 -72.22 -5.73
CA LYS A 78 59.07 -73.13 -6.81
C LYS A 78 59.47 -74.47 -6.19
N LYS A 79 58.87 -75.52 -6.76
CA LYS A 79 59.36 -76.89 -6.93
C LYS A 79 59.62 -77.74 -5.66
N SER A 80 58.88 -78.84 -5.57
CA SER A 80 59.52 -80.16 -5.71
C SER A 80 58.53 -81.18 -6.31
N LYS A 81 59.09 -82.19 -6.97
CA LYS A 81 58.42 -83.21 -7.79
C LYS A 81 57.99 -84.40 -6.90
N GLY A 82 56.92 -85.08 -7.32
CA GLY A 82 56.58 -86.41 -6.82
C GLY A 82 55.26 -86.89 -7.40
N ALA A 83 55.28 -87.33 -8.66
CA ALA A 83 54.09 -87.73 -9.41
C ALA A 83 53.55 -89.09 -8.96
N LYS A 84 52.25 -89.16 -8.67
CA LYS A 84 51.34 -90.28 -8.99
C LYS A 84 49.88 -89.85 -8.73
N ASN A 85 49.01 -90.14 -9.70
CA ASN A 85 47.53 -90.05 -9.69
C ASN A 85 46.86 -88.66 -9.69
N LYS A 86 46.96 -87.93 -10.81
CA LYS A 86 46.40 -86.56 -10.98
C LYS A 86 44.89 -86.46 -11.29
N MET A 87 44.16 -87.56 -11.47
CA MET A 87 42.75 -87.47 -11.89
C MET A 87 41.76 -87.37 -10.72
N ASN A 88 41.99 -88.09 -9.61
CA ASN A 88 41.04 -88.11 -8.48
C ASN A 88 41.13 -86.88 -7.56
N THR A 89 42.29 -86.23 -7.45
CA THR A 89 42.46 -85.01 -6.64
C THR A 89 41.88 -83.78 -7.33
N ILE A 90 41.91 -83.71 -8.67
CA ILE A 90 41.29 -82.62 -9.43
C ILE A 90 39.76 -82.74 -9.36
N ILE A 91 39.21 -83.95 -9.46
CA ILE A 91 37.76 -84.18 -9.28
C ILE A 91 37.33 -83.81 -7.86
N ALA A 92 38.10 -84.18 -6.83
CA ALA A 92 37.78 -83.80 -5.44
C ALA A 92 37.82 -82.28 -5.22
N ILE A 93 38.78 -81.55 -5.80
CA ILE A 93 38.86 -80.07 -5.68
C ILE A 93 37.74 -79.39 -6.48
N VAL A 94 37.39 -79.90 -7.66
CA VAL A 94 36.27 -79.36 -8.45
C VAL A 94 34.94 -79.59 -7.74
N VAL A 95 34.71 -80.77 -7.16
CA VAL A 95 33.51 -81.04 -6.34
C VAL A 95 33.49 -80.15 -5.09
N LEU A 96 34.62 -79.94 -4.42
CA LEU A 96 34.68 -79.09 -3.23
C LEU A 96 34.51 -77.59 -3.57
N CYS A 97 34.99 -77.12 -4.72
CA CYS A 97 34.72 -75.78 -5.24
C CYS A 97 33.28 -75.61 -5.73
N LEU A 98 32.64 -76.65 -6.29
CA LEU A 98 31.22 -76.62 -6.65
C LEU A 98 30.32 -76.67 -5.40
N VAL A 99 30.71 -77.39 -4.36
CA VAL A 99 29.99 -77.40 -3.07
C VAL A 99 30.20 -76.08 -2.34
N ALA A 100 31.43 -75.57 -2.23
CA ALA A 100 31.69 -74.27 -1.59
C ALA A 100 31.15 -73.09 -2.40
N GLY A 101 31.19 -73.16 -3.73
CA GLY A 101 30.61 -72.17 -4.63
C GLY A 101 29.09 -72.23 -4.64
N GLY A 102 28.50 -73.43 -4.59
CA GLY A 102 27.06 -73.65 -4.47
C GLY A 102 26.50 -73.23 -3.12
N THR A 103 27.19 -73.52 -2.02
CA THR A 103 26.81 -73.04 -0.68
C THR A 103 27.07 -71.56 -0.50
N TYR A 104 28.13 -70.98 -1.07
CA TYR A 104 28.36 -69.54 -1.07
C TYR A 104 27.34 -68.79 -1.93
N PHE A 105 26.97 -69.32 -3.10
CA PHE A 105 25.93 -68.73 -3.96
C PHE A 105 24.56 -68.85 -3.32
N ALA A 106 24.22 -70.00 -2.72
CA ALA A 106 23.00 -70.18 -1.95
C ALA A 106 22.99 -69.28 -0.71
N TRP A 107 24.11 -69.14 0.02
CA TRP A 107 24.24 -68.23 1.16
C TRP A 107 24.09 -66.78 0.70
N ASN A 108 24.79 -66.35 -0.35
CA ASN A 108 24.67 -65.00 -0.87
C ASN A 108 23.24 -64.72 -1.33
N ARG A 109 22.58 -65.67 -2.00
CA ARG A 109 21.18 -65.57 -2.44
C ARG A 109 20.17 -65.58 -1.28
N PHE A 110 20.40 -66.36 -0.21
CA PHE A 110 19.51 -66.45 0.95
C PHE A 110 19.72 -65.34 1.98
N PHE A 111 20.93 -64.76 2.08
CA PHE A 111 21.26 -63.76 3.10
C PHE A 111 21.40 -62.34 2.55
N SER A 112 21.46 -62.12 1.24
CA SER A 112 21.35 -60.78 0.67
C SER A 112 19.88 -60.37 0.51
N LYS A 113 19.22 -60.03 1.61
CA LYS A 113 17.88 -59.41 1.55
C LYS A 113 17.95 -58.17 0.65
N GLU A 114 17.05 -58.08 -0.31
CA GLU A 114 16.91 -56.92 -1.18
C GLU A 114 16.66 -55.66 -0.33
N LYS A 115 17.37 -54.58 -0.64
CA LYS A 115 17.18 -53.31 0.06
C LYS A 115 16.22 -52.44 -0.75
N VAL A 116 15.16 -51.97 -0.11
CA VAL A 116 14.17 -51.08 -0.72
C VAL A 116 14.20 -49.74 0.01
N ASP A 117 14.33 -48.64 -0.73
CA ASP A 117 14.20 -47.31 -0.16
C ASP A 117 12.76 -46.82 -0.33
N ILE A 118 12.04 -46.68 0.78
CA ILE A 118 10.64 -46.21 0.74
C ILE A 118 10.55 -44.72 0.41
N PHE A 119 11.62 -43.95 0.66
CA PHE A 119 11.65 -42.52 0.37
C PHE A 119 11.77 -42.20 -1.13
N GLU A 120 11.93 -43.21 -1.99
CA GLU A 120 11.84 -43.08 -3.46
C GLU A 120 10.39 -43.09 -3.96
N TYR A 121 9.45 -43.45 -3.09
CA TYR A 121 8.04 -43.67 -3.44
C TYR A 121 7.10 -42.63 -2.82
N ILE A 122 7.64 -41.72 -2.02
CA ILE A 122 6.87 -40.66 -1.35
C ILE A 122 7.50 -39.30 -1.62
N GLU A 123 6.67 -38.26 -1.58
CA GLU A 123 7.06 -36.86 -1.61
C GLU A 123 6.65 -36.20 -0.29
N VAL A 124 7.53 -35.33 0.24
CA VAL A 124 7.19 -34.47 1.38
C VAL A 124 6.71 -33.14 0.83
N LYS A 125 5.47 -32.76 1.14
CA LYS A 125 4.89 -31.49 0.74
C LYS A 125 4.75 -30.55 1.92
N TYR A 126 4.97 -29.27 1.68
CA TYR A 126 4.83 -28.22 2.66
C TYR A 126 3.63 -27.33 2.29
N THR A 127 2.77 -27.08 3.26
CA THR A 127 1.61 -26.19 3.10
C THR A 127 1.63 -25.12 4.19
N GLY A 128 1.40 -23.86 3.83
CA GLY A 128 1.39 -22.74 4.76
C GLY A 128 2.57 -21.80 4.59
N VAL A 129 2.70 -20.85 5.52
CA VAL A 129 3.68 -19.75 5.47
C VAL A 129 4.79 -19.96 6.49
N ASP A 130 5.88 -19.21 6.34
CA ASP A 130 7.02 -19.24 7.26
C ASP A 130 6.59 -19.07 8.72
N GLY A 131 6.97 -20.01 9.59
CA GLY A 131 6.59 -20.05 11.02
C GLY A 131 5.19 -20.61 11.31
N SER A 132 4.44 -21.03 10.29
CA SER A 132 3.14 -21.69 10.44
C SER A 132 2.93 -22.83 9.45
N ALA A 133 3.97 -23.23 8.70
CA ALA A 133 3.87 -24.27 7.70
C ALA A 133 3.72 -25.65 8.34
N ILE A 134 3.05 -26.55 7.61
CA ILE A 134 2.78 -27.93 7.98
C ILE A 134 3.37 -28.84 6.90
N ALA A 135 4.03 -29.92 7.31
CA ALA A 135 4.54 -30.95 6.41
C ALA A 135 3.59 -32.15 6.35
N GLY A 136 3.36 -32.64 5.13
CA GLY A 136 2.60 -33.84 4.81
C GLY A 136 3.40 -34.80 3.93
N ILE A 137 2.96 -36.06 3.87
CA ILE A 137 3.54 -37.09 3.00
C ILE A 137 2.48 -37.55 2.03
N GLU A 138 2.85 -37.58 0.75
CA GLU A 138 2.00 -38.07 -0.33
C GLU A 138 2.74 -39.15 -1.15
N PRO A 139 2.06 -40.22 -1.60
CA PRO A 139 2.64 -41.14 -2.57
C PRO A 139 2.94 -40.43 -3.90
N ILE A 140 4.01 -40.83 -4.58
CA ILE A 140 4.32 -40.32 -5.92
C ILE A 140 3.38 -40.99 -6.94
N ASP A 141 2.50 -40.21 -7.58
CA ASP A 141 1.53 -40.67 -8.60
C ASP A 141 2.14 -40.56 -10.02
N PRO A 142 1.99 -41.57 -10.93
CA PRO A 142 1.37 -42.88 -10.71
C PRO A 142 2.33 -43.96 -10.22
N MET A 143 1.99 -44.55 -9.07
CA MET A 143 2.52 -45.83 -8.61
C MET A 143 1.90 -46.97 -9.42
N THR A 144 2.63 -47.46 -10.41
CA THR A 144 2.22 -48.63 -11.20
C THR A 144 2.72 -49.96 -10.62
N ASN A 145 3.59 -49.92 -9.61
CA ASN A 145 4.15 -51.11 -8.97
C ASN A 145 3.41 -51.45 -7.68
N GLN A 146 2.71 -52.59 -7.66
CA GLN A 146 1.93 -53.04 -6.50
C GLN A 146 2.80 -53.24 -5.25
N ASP A 147 4.03 -53.75 -5.38
CA ASP A 147 4.95 -53.93 -4.23
C ASP A 147 5.30 -52.59 -3.58
N ALA A 148 5.43 -51.52 -4.37
CA ALA A 148 5.73 -50.17 -3.87
C ALA A 148 4.50 -49.55 -3.20
N LYS A 149 3.32 -49.78 -3.78
CA LYS A 149 2.05 -49.36 -3.20
C LYS A 149 1.80 -50.03 -1.84
N ASP A 150 1.92 -51.35 -1.79
CA ASP A 150 1.75 -52.10 -0.54
C ASP A 150 2.77 -51.66 0.52
N LEU A 151 4.01 -51.35 0.11
CA LEU A 151 5.02 -50.84 1.03
C LEU A 151 4.63 -49.48 1.63
N VAL A 152 4.12 -48.54 0.82
CA VAL A 152 3.70 -47.21 1.28
C VAL A 152 2.41 -47.27 2.09
N ASP A 153 1.42 -48.06 1.69
CA ASP A 153 0.14 -48.23 2.40
C ASP A 153 0.34 -48.87 3.78
N ASN A 154 1.39 -49.70 3.96
CA ASN A 154 1.72 -50.35 5.23
C ASN A 154 2.81 -49.60 6.05
N ALA A 155 3.20 -48.40 5.62
CA ALA A 155 4.18 -47.57 6.31
C ALA A 155 3.52 -46.51 7.22
N ILE A 156 4.11 -46.34 8.40
CA ILE A 156 3.77 -45.30 9.37
C ILE A 156 4.91 -44.30 9.36
N PHE A 157 4.61 -43.07 8.96
CA PHE A 157 5.58 -41.98 8.92
C PHE A 157 5.43 -41.06 10.12
N THR A 158 6.55 -40.63 10.68
CA THR A 158 6.61 -39.62 11.75
C THR A 158 7.64 -38.56 11.42
N PHE A 159 7.47 -37.37 11.98
CA PHE A 159 8.31 -36.20 11.72
C PHE A 159 9.05 -35.78 12.98
N GLU A 160 10.33 -35.43 12.85
CA GLU A 160 11.13 -34.85 13.91
C GLU A 160 11.97 -33.68 13.37
N PRO A 161 11.84 -32.44 13.92
CA PRO A 161 10.88 -32.00 14.93
C PRO A 161 9.42 -32.04 14.42
N SER A 162 8.46 -31.53 15.21
CA SER A 162 7.03 -31.52 14.85
C SER A 162 6.78 -31.07 13.40
N ASN A 163 5.79 -31.64 12.74
CA ASN A 163 5.45 -31.30 11.34
C ASN A 163 4.64 -30.01 11.20
N THR A 164 4.66 -29.12 12.20
CA THR A 164 3.86 -27.90 12.28
C THR A 164 4.72 -26.74 12.75
N GLY A 165 4.34 -25.51 12.39
CA GLY A 165 5.10 -24.31 12.76
C GLY A 165 6.47 -24.21 12.08
N LEU A 166 6.62 -24.88 10.93
CA LEU A 166 7.88 -24.98 10.21
C LEU A 166 8.24 -23.64 9.56
N LYS A 167 9.54 -23.35 9.51
CA LYS A 167 10.13 -22.18 8.86
C LYS A 167 10.93 -22.54 7.62
N ASN A 168 11.14 -21.57 6.74
CA ASN A 168 11.97 -21.79 5.56
C ASN A 168 13.41 -22.09 5.99
N GLY A 169 14.01 -23.16 5.46
CA GLY A 169 15.33 -23.63 5.83
C GLY A 169 15.39 -24.56 7.04
N ASP A 170 14.27 -24.82 7.73
CA ASP A 170 14.23 -25.80 8.83
C ASP A 170 14.65 -27.20 8.35
N LYS A 171 15.27 -27.97 9.24
CA LYS A 171 15.60 -29.37 8.99
C LYS A 171 14.53 -30.28 9.56
N LEU A 172 13.89 -31.06 8.70
CA LEU A 172 12.83 -31.99 9.04
C LEU A 172 13.27 -33.42 8.75
N THR A 173 13.34 -34.28 9.77
CA THR A 173 13.61 -35.70 9.61
C THR A 173 12.31 -36.49 9.53
N VAL A 174 12.07 -37.16 8.41
CA VAL A 174 10.98 -38.12 8.26
C VAL A 174 11.49 -39.49 8.65
N LYS A 175 10.87 -40.10 9.66
CA LYS A 175 11.11 -41.48 10.06
C LYS A 175 9.99 -42.38 9.54
N VAL A 176 10.34 -43.63 9.28
CA VAL A 176 9.39 -44.63 8.79
C VAL A 176 9.48 -45.91 9.61
N LYS A 177 8.32 -46.46 9.93
CA LYS A 177 8.16 -47.79 10.52
C LYS A 177 7.08 -48.55 9.76
N LEU A 178 7.33 -49.81 9.45
CA LEU A 178 6.30 -50.67 8.87
C LEU A 178 5.33 -51.14 9.95
N ASN A 179 4.07 -51.36 9.60
CA ASN A 179 3.13 -51.98 10.52
C ASN A 179 3.61 -53.39 10.91
N SER A 180 3.29 -53.84 12.12
CA SER A 180 3.90 -55.05 12.69
C SER A 180 3.54 -56.35 11.97
N GLU A 181 2.44 -56.38 11.22
CA GLU A 181 1.99 -57.55 10.47
C GLU A 181 2.77 -57.66 9.15
N PHE A 182 2.82 -56.57 8.39
CA PHE A 182 3.58 -56.46 7.14
C PHE A 182 5.09 -56.51 7.37
N GLU A 183 5.59 -55.92 8.46
CA GLU A 183 7.03 -55.89 8.77
C GLU A 183 7.64 -57.29 8.85
N LYS A 184 6.90 -58.27 9.40
CA LYS A 184 7.38 -59.66 9.51
C LYS A 184 7.53 -60.28 8.13
N GLU A 185 6.49 -60.20 7.30
CA GLU A 185 6.50 -60.75 5.94
C GLU A 185 7.55 -60.04 5.06
N PHE A 186 7.59 -58.71 5.11
CA PHE A 186 8.54 -57.90 4.36
C PHE A 186 9.98 -58.28 4.71
N ASN A 187 10.29 -58.42 6.01
CA ASN A 187 11.62 -58.76 6.47
C ASN A 187 12.07 -60.18 6.14
N GLU A 188 11.20 -61.10 5.72
CA GLU A 188 11.64 -62.43 5.25
C GLU A 188 12.40 -62.33 3.92
N LYS A 189 12.01 -61.39 3.06
CA LYS A 189 12.49 -61.29 1.66
C LYS A 189 13.31 -60.03 1.41
N LYS A 190 12.90 -58.91 1.99
CA LYS A 190 13.44 -57.56 1.75
C LYS A 190 13.82 -56.91 3.08
N LYS A 191 14.42 -55.74 3.04
CA LYS A 191 14.64 -54.86 4.20
C LYS A 191 14.67 -53.41 3.73
N LEU A 192 14.31 -52.48 4.62
CA LEU A 192 14.43 -51.06 4.29
C LEU A 192 15.91 -50.68 4.12
N ALA A 193 16.19 -49.89 3.09
CA ALA A 193 17.50 -49.30 2.86
C ALA A 193 17.85 -48.29 3.95
N SER A 194 16.84 -47.50 4.35
CA SER A 194 16.88 -46.43 5.35
C SER A 194 15.56 -46.38 6.12
N THR A 195 15.62 -46.03 7.41
CA THR A 195 14.43 -45.83 8.26
C THR A 195 14.18 -44.36 8.58
N SER A 196 15.02 -43.46 8.08
CA SER A 196 14.89 -42.02 8.24
C SER A 196 15.58 -41.27 7.10
N LYS A 197 15.05 -40.12 6.71
CA LYS A 197 15.65 -39.19 5.75
C LYS A 197 15.41 -37.75 6.19
N GLU A 198 16.45 -36.92 6.12
CA GLU A 198 16.38 -35.50 6.41
C GLU A 198 15.98 -34.73 5.14
N TYR A 199 15.07 -33.78 5.29
CA TYR A 199 14.61 -32.84 4.28
C TYR A 199 14.87 -31.42 4.79
N THR A 200 15.26 -30.52 3.89
CA THR A 200 15.26 -29.08 4.17
C THR A 200 13.92 -28.53 3.75
N VAL A 201 13.24 -27.84 4.66
CA VAL A 201 11.98 -27.16 4.40
C VAL A 201 12.26 -26.07 3.37
N ASP A 202 11.73 -26.25 2.18
CA ASP A 202 11.79 -25.29 1.08
C ASP A 202 10.38 -24.75 0.86
N LEU A 203 10.07 -23.67 1.58
CA LEU A 203 8.85 -22.92 1.32
C LEU A 203 9.11 -22.07 0.08
N TYR A 204 8.20 -22.10 -0.90
CA TYR A 204 8.23 -21.15 -2.01
C TYR A 204 8.26 -19.72 -1.43
N SER A 205 9.46 -19.15 -1.43
CA SER A 205 9.78 -17.83 -0.93
C SER A 205 9.55 -16.88 -2.08
N GLU A 206 8.40 -16.20 -2.05
CA GLU A 206 8.27 -14.76 -1.84
C GLU A 206 6.78 -14.51 -1.55
N ALA A 207 6.47 -13.79 -0.46
CA ALA A 207 5.10 -13.31 -0.28
C ALA A 207 4.75 -12.44 -1.48
N SER A 208 3.70 -12.80 -2.23
CA SER A 208 3.31 -12.00 -3.38
C SER A 208 2.75 -10.66 -2.91
N THR A 209 3.32 -9.56 -3.41
CA THR A 209 2.89 -8.22 -3.01
C THR A 209 1.86 -7.67 -3.99
N ILE A 210 0.81 -7.08 -3.44
CA ILE A 210 -0.20 -6.34 -4.19
C ILE A 210 0.11 -4.85 -4.02
N ASP A 211 0.17 -4.08 -5.11
CA ASP A 211 0.19 -2.61 -5.03
C ASP A 211 -1.27 -2.11 -5.12
N PRO A 212 -1.92 -1.76 -4.00
CA PRO A 212 -3.32 -1.33 -4.02
C PRO A 212 -3.47 0.07 -4.62
N PHE A 213 -2.37 0.79 -4.87
CA PHE A 213 -2.40 2.14 -5.43
C PHE A 213 -2.03 2.17 -6.92
N ASP A 214 -1.76 1.02 -7.56
CA ASP A 214 -1.51 0.98 -9.01
C ASP A 214 -2.80 1.25 -9.78
N GLY A 215 -2.81 2.37 -10.50
CA GLY A 215 -3.98 2.84 -11.25
C GLY A 215 -5.02 3.58 -10.40
N LEU A 216 -4.77 3.79 -9.10
CA LEU A 216 -5.61 4.68 -8.29
C LEU A 216 -5.43 6.13 -8.76
N VAL A 217 -6.54 6.85 -8.95
CA VAL A 217 -6.54 8.27 -9.27
C VAL A 217 -7.10 9.04 -8.07
N VAL A 218 -6.44 10.15 -7.72
CA VAL A 218 -6.93 11.10 -6.74
C VAL A 218 -7.21 12.40 -7.47
N ASP A 219 -8.49 12.76 -7.55
CA ASP A 219 -8.94 13.96 -8.21
C ASP A 219 -9.01 15.11 -7.21
N PHE A 220 -8.39 16.22 -7.57
CA PHE A 220 -8.47 17.47 -6.83
C PHE A 220 -9.33 18.48 -7.59
N SER A 221 -10.23 19.15 -6.90
CA SER A 221 -11.16 20.10 -7.50
C SER A 221 -11.44 21.28 -6.57
N GLY A 222 -11.96 22.36 -7.14
CA GLY A 222 -12.30 23.58 -6.39
C GLY A 222 -11.22 24.64 -6.44
N LYS A 223 -11.36 25.65 -5.57
CA LYS A 223 -10.45 26.79 -5.47
C LYS A 223 -9.47 26.58 -4.32
N GLN A 224 -8.34 27.26 -4.38
CA GLN A 224 -7.41 27.31 -3.25
C GLN A 224 -8.14 27.72 -1.95
N GLY A 225 -7.88 27.00 -0.86
CA GLY A 225 -8.55 27.19 0.44
C GLY A 225 -9.89 26.45 0.58
N GLU A 226 -10.51 26.06 -0.53
CA GLU A 226 -11.77 25.32 -0.60
C GLU A 226 -11.63 24.00 -1.38
N GLY A 227 -10.39 23.62 -1.71
CA GLY A 227 -10.11 22.46 -2.55
C GLY A 227 -10.60 21.17 -1.91
N LYS A 228 -11.08 20.24 -2.74
CA LYS A 228 -11.59 18.93 -2.34
C LYS A 228 -10.80 17.82 -3.00
N ALA A 229 -10.62 16.71 -2.30
CA ALA A 229 -10.04 15.48 -2.84
C ALA A 229 -11.11 14.40 -2.95
N SER A 230 -11.07 13.64 -4.04
CA SER A 230 -11.87 12.44 -4.22
C SER A 230 -11.00 11.32 -4.77
N VAL A 231 -11.35 10.08 -4.45
CA VAL A 231 -10.62 8.90 -4.91
C VAL A 231 -11.46 8.19 -5.97
N ASP A 232 -10.90 8.05 -7.16
CA ASP A 232 -11.44 7.16 -8.19
C ASP A 232 -10.66 5.83 -8.19
N LYS A 233 -11.36 4.78 -7.78
CA LYS A 233 -10.85 3.40 -7.75
C LYS A 233 -11.12 2.61 -9.03
N SER A 234 -11.78 3.19 -10.03
CA SER A 234 -12.14 2.51 -11.28
C SER A 234 -10.92 2.04 -12.07
N GLY A 235 -9.80 2.75 -11.95
CA GLY A 235 -8.53 2.44 -12.60
C GLY A 235 -7.62 1.47 -11.84
N VAL A 236 -7.96 1.07 -10.61
CA VAL A 236 -7.11 0.21 -9.78
C VAL A 236 -6.88 -1.13 -10.46
N LYS A 237 -5.61 -1.48 -10.67
CA LYS A 237 -5.22 -2.70 -11.37
C LYS A 237 -5.15 -3.89 -10.43
N ALA A 238 -5.69 -5.01 -10.89
CA ALA A 238 -5.53 -6.31 -10.25
C ALA A 238 -4.89 -7.29 -11.25
N PRO A 239 -3.77 -7.95 -10.90
CA PRO A 239 -3.09 -8.89 -11.78
C PRO A 239 -3.90 -10.16 -12.06
N ASP A 240 -4.78 -10.55 -11.13
CA ASP A 240 -5.63 -11.74 -11.26
C ASP A 240 -6.97 -11.57 -10.53
N ALA A 241 -7.86 -12.56 -10.68
CA ALA A 241 -9.18 -12.55 -10.08
C ALA A 241 -9.17 -12.61 -8.54
N ALA A 242 -8.15 -13.25 -7.95
CA ALA A 242 -8.03 -13.36 -6.49
C ALA A 242 -7.69 -11.99 -5.88
N THR A 243 -6.72 -11.30 -6.46
CA THR A 243 -6.31 -9.94 -6.07
C THR A 243 -7.44 -8.95 -6.29
N LYS A 244 -8.21 -9.11 -7.37
CA LYS A 244 -9.39 -8.28 -7.64
C LYS A 244 -10.43 -8.40 -6.52
N ASN A 245 -10.69 -9.62 -6.03
CA ASN A 245 -11.62 -9.84 -4.93
C ASN A 245 -11.14 -9.15 -3.64
N ILE A 246 -9.86 -9.31 -3.31
CA ILE A 246 -9.22 -8.65 -2.16
C ILE A 246 -9.38 -7.13 -2.26
N LEU A 247 -8.94 -6.52 -3.37
CA LEU A 247 -8.96 -5.06 -3.55
C LEU A 247 -10.37 -4.47 -3.59
N SER A 248 -11.38 -5.25 -4.00
CA SER A 248 -12.78 -4.78 -3.99
C SER A 248 -13.35 -4.56 -2.58
N ASN A 249 -12.75 -5.21 -1.57
CA ASN A 249 -13.12 -5.11 -0.16
C ASN A 249 -12.19 -4.16 0.63
N VAL A 250 -11.34 -3.39 -0.07
CA VAL A 250 -10.49 -2.36 0.52
C VAL A 250 -11.14 -0.99 0.32
N GLU A 251 -11.23 -0.23 1.40
CA GLU A 251 -11.64 1.17 1.42
C GLU A 251 -10.40 2.07 1.38
N TYR A 252 -10.45 3.15 0.59
CA TYR A 252 -9.40 4.16 0.52
C TYR A 252 -9.86 5.38 1.32
N VAL A 253 -9.13 5.69 2.38
CA VAL A 253 -9.45 6.78 3.30
C VAL A 253 -8.47 7.92 3.07
N VAL A 254 -9.01 9.10 2.76
CA VAL A 254 -8.25 10.33 2.52
C VAL A 254 -8.07 11.07 3.85
N SER A 255 -6.83 11.42 4.22
CA SER A 255 -6.55 12.06 5.51
C SER A 255 -7.16 13.46 5.66
N LYS A 256 -7.25 14.21 4.54
CA LYS A 256 -7.89 15.53 4.44
C LYS A 256 -8.54 15.65 3.06
N ASP A 257 -9.87 15.73 3.03
CA ASP A 257 -10.67 15.71 1.80
C ASP A 257 -11.21 17.08 1.37
N SER A 258 -10.97 18.11 2.17
CA SER A 258 -11.54 19.45 2.00
C SER A 258 -10.62 20.55 2.55
N LYS A 259 -10.90 21.80 2.15
CA LYS A 259 -10.09 22.98 2.50
C LYS A 259 -8.61 22.82 2.10
N LEU A 260 -8.40 22.26 0.92
CA LEU A 260 -7.07 21.99 0.38
C LEU A 260 -6.50 23.20 -0.35
N ASN A 261 -5.18 23.35 -0.29
CA ASN A 261 -4.42 24.32 -1.06
C ASN A 261 -3.55 23.63 -2.11
N GLN A 262 -3.20 24.36 -3.17
CA GLN A 262 -2.23 23.90 -4.16
C GLN A 262 -0.90 23.59 -3.45
N GLY A 263 -0.35 22.39 -3.68
CA GLY A 263 0.86 21.91 -3.03
C GLY A 263 0.67 21.26 -1.65
N ASP A 264 -0.55 21.23 -1.08
CA ASP A 264 -0.84 20.41 0.10
C ASP A 264 -0.50 18.93 -0.20
N THR A 265 -0.06 18.20 0.82
CA THR A 265 0.11 16.74 0.72
C THR A 265 -1.09 16.04 1.35
N VAL A 266 -1.71 15.14 0.61
CA VAL A 266 -2.85 14.31 1.04
C VAL A 266 -2.40 12.86 1.13
N GLU A 267 -2.57 12.24 2.30
CA GLU A 267 -2.31 10.81 2.50
C GLU A 267 -3.58 10.04 2.20
N VAL A 268 -3.49 9.03 1.33
CA VAL A 268 -4.53 8.03 1.15
C VAL A 268 -4.07 6.75 1.81
N SER A 269 -4.91 6.23 2.72
CA SER A 269 -4.64 5.03 3.52
C SER A 269 -5.66 3.93 3.23
N LEU A 270 -5.26 2.68 3.42
CA LEU A 270 -6.16 1.53 3.26
C LEU A 270 -6.90 1.25 4.56
N LYS A 271 -8.19 0.96 4.45
CA LYS A 271 -9.01 0.43 5.53
C LYS A 271 -9.71 -0.83 5.04
N TYR A 272 -9.54 -1.92 5.78
CA TYR A 272 -10.07 -3.22 5.39
C TYR A 272 -10.31 -4.10 6.64
N ASN A 273 -11.24 -5.04 6.50
CA ASN A 273 -11.75 -5.86 7.60
C ASN A 273 -10.91 -7.12 7.85
N GLU A 274 -11.30 -7.91 8.86
CA GLU A 274 -10.64 -9.18 9.20
C GLU A 274 -10.72 -10.23 8.08
N ALA A 275 -11.78 -10.21 7.25
CA ALA A 275 -11.92 -11.16 6.15
C ALA A 275 -10.82 -10.97 5.10
N VAL A 276 -10.51 -9.72 4.74
CA VAL A 276 -9.39 -9.37 3.86
C VAL A 276 -8.06 -9.83 4.46
N ARG A 277 -7.84 -9.61 5.76
CA ARG A 277 -6.62 -10.09 6.47
C ARG A 277 -6.47 -11.61 6.39
N LYS A 278 -7.55 -12.36 6.61
CA LYS A 278 -7.56 -13.82 6.51
C LYS A 278 -7.25 -14.29 5.08
N GLU A 279 -7.81 -13.63 4.07
CA GLU A 279 -7.58 -13.98 2.67
C GLU A 279 -6.12 -13.72 2.23
N LEU A 280 -5.56 -12.56 2.60
CA LEU A 280 -4.14 -12.25 2.39
C LEU A 280 -3.23 -13.31 3.03
N LYS A 281 -3.48 -13.66 4.29
CA LYS A 281 -2.70 -14.69 5.01
C LYS A 281 -2.83 -16.07 4.37
N ALA A 282 -4.04 -16.48 4.00
CA ALA A 282 -4.30 -17.79 3.39
C ALA A 282 -3.61 -17.94 2.02
N LYS A 283 -3.45 -16.82 1.29
CA LYS A 283 -2.80 -16.79 -0.04
C LYS A 283 -1.33 -16.38 0.02
N ASN A 284 -0.75 -16.20 1.20
CA ASN A 284 0.62 -15.71 1.39
C ASN A 284 0.90 -14.40 0.62
N MET A 285 -0.03 -13.44 0.74
CA MET A 285 0.04 -12.13 0.09
C MET A 285 0.14 -11.01 1.13
N SER A 286 0.69 -9.87 0.71
CA SER A 286 0.69 -8.63 1.50
C SER A 286 0.49 -7.40 0.60
N PHE A 287 0.05 -6.29 1.18
CA PHE A 287 0.09 -5.01 0.48
C PHE A 287 1.53 -4.47 0.46
N LYS A 288 1.98 -4.00 -0.69
CA LYS A 288 3.29 -3.36 -0.87
C LYS A 288 3.44 -2.12 0.03
N THR A 289 2.36 -1.36 0.19
CA THR A 289 2.20 -0.28 1.15
C THR A 289 0.73 -0.13 1.49
N GLU A 290 0.43 0.39 2.68
CA GLU A 290 -0.94 0.69 3.12
C GLU A 290 -1.27 2.18 3.05
N LYS A 291 -0.30 3.01 2.67
CA LYS A 291 -0.41 4.46 2.61
C LYS A 291 0.35 5.01 1.41
N LYS A 292 -0.18 6.05 0.79
CA LYS A 292 0.48 6.78 -0.29
C LYS A 292 0.11 8.26 -0.25
N ASN A 293 1.11 9.11 -0.47
CA ASN A 293 0.95 10.55 -0.49
C ASN A 293 0.73 11.06 -1.92
N TYR A 294 -0.16 12.03 -2.05
CA TYR A 294 -0.47 12.74 -3.29
C TYR A 294 -0.29 14.24 -3.06
N ILE A 295 0.31 14.93 -4.03
CA ILE A 295 0.42 16.38 -4.01
C ILE A 295 -0.83 16.96 -4.67
N VAL A 296 -1.47 17.92 -3.99
CA VAL A 296 -2.65 18.61 -4.49
C VAL A 296 -2.24 19.49 -5.66
N GLU A 297 -2.74 19.17 -6.84
CA GLU A 297 -2.49 19.92 -8.08
C GLU A 297 -3.80 20.21 -8.82
N GLY A 298 -3.79 21.27 -9.64
CA GLY A 298 -4.91 21.60 -10.53
C GLY A 298 -6.06 22.35 -9.85
N LEU A 299 -5.87 22.87 -8.63
CA LEU A 299 -6.84 23.78 -8.01
C LEU A 299 -6.86 25.13 -8.72
N ALA A 300 -8.02 25.78 -8.75
CA ALA A 300 -8.13 27.14 -9.25
C ALA A 300 -7.48 28.14 -8.27
N VAL A 301 -6.55 28.95 -8.75
CA VAL A 301 -5.75 29.88 -7.92
C VAL A 301 -5.94 31.31 -8.40
N SER A 302 -6.18 32.23 -7.47
CA SER A 302 -6.22 33.66 -7.77
C SER A 302 -4.82 34.23 -7.95
N PRO A 303 -4.58 35.15 -8.91
CA PRO A 303 -3.30 35.82 -9.10
C PRO A 303 -2.76 36.42 -7.79
N GLU A 304 -1.45 36.53 -7.61
CA GLU A 304 -0.90 37.18 -6.41
C GLU A 304 -0.93 38.71 -6.52
N SER A 305 -0.80 39.23 -7.76
CA SER A 305 -0.74 40.66 -8.03
C SER A 305 -1.29 41.01 -9.42
N VAL A 306 -1.43 42.32 -9.69
CA VAL A 306 -1.78 42.84 -11.03
C VAL A 306 -0.80 42.37 -12.11
N LYS A 307 0.48 42.18 -11.76
CA LYS A 307 1.52 41.74 -12.70
C LYS A 307 1.29 40.31 -13.19
N ASP A 308 0.64 39.51 -12.36
CA ASP A 308 0.31 38.12 -12.66
C ASP A 308 -1.00 38.01 -13.41
N ILE A 309 -1.64 39.11 -13.82
CA ILE A 309 -2.88 39.12 -14.60
C ILE A 309 -2.53 39.43 -16.06
N GLU A 310 -2.82 38.49 -16.96
CA GLU A 310 -2.68 38.73 -18.39
C GLU A 310 -3.75 39.71 -18.90
N ASN A 311 -3.40 40.53 -19.90
CA ASN A 311 -4.33 41.43 -20.61
C ASN A 311 -5.08 42.45 -19.71
N VAL A 312 -4.48 42.89 -18.60
CA VAL A 312 -5.04 43.92 -17.69
C VAL A 312 -5.51 45.18 -18.43
N ASN A 313 -4.80 45.60 -19.48
CA ASN A 313 -5.19 46.76 -20.28
C ASN A 313 -6.52 46.57 -21.02
N ASP A 314 -6.81 45.36 -21.51
CA ASP A 314 -8.06 45.07 -22.21
C ASP A 314 -9.22 44.88 -21.22
N LEU A 315 -8.94 44.30 -20.05
CA LEU A 315 -9.88 44.28 -18.91
C LEU A 315 -10.24 45.72 -18.49
N SER A 316 -9.25 46.61 -18.42
CA SER A 316 -9.47 48.03 -18.10
C SER A 316 -10.35 48.72 -19.13
N LYS A 317 -10.07 48.58 -20.44
CA LYS A 317 -10.93 49.15 -21.49
C LYS A 317 -12.37 48.66 -21.38
N SER A 318 -12.55 47.36 -21.20
CA SER A 318 -13.89 46.75 -21.08
C SER A 318 -14.64 47.25 -19.83
N ALA A 319 -13.93 47.41 -18.70
CA ALA A 319 -14.50 48.00 -17.48
C ALA A 319 -14.86 49.48 -17.66
N LEU A 320 -14.08 50.25 -18.41
CA LEU A 320 -14.40 51.64 -18.74
C LEU A 320 -15.66 51.75 -19.61
N ASP A 321 -15.80 50.88 -20.61
CA ASP A 321 -16.97 50.86 -21.48
C ASP A 321 -18.24 50.51 -20.70
N ALA A 322 -18.16 49.52 -19.81
CA ALA A 322 -19.23 49.23 -18.87
C ALA A 322 -19.57 50.43 -17.97
N LEU A 323 -18.57 51.22 -17.55
CA LEU A 323 -18.79 52.37 -16.65
C LEU A 323 -19.52 53.50 -17.36
N LYS A 324 -19.14 53.76 -18.60
CA LYS A 324 -19.85 54.72 -19.46
C LYS A 324 -21.30 54.30 -19.67
N ASN A 325 -21.55 53.01 -19.92
CA ASN A 325 -22.90 52.48 -20.08
C ASN A 325 -23.72 52.65 -18.79
N LYS A 326 -23.17 52.27 -17.63
CA LYS A 326 -23.79 52.47 -16.31
C LYS A 326 -24.16 53.94 -16.07
N HIS A 327 -23.27 54.87 -16.39
CA HIS A 327 -23.54 56.30 -16.25
C HIS A 327 -24.63 56.79 -17.22
N ALA A 328 -24.60 56.34 -18.47
CA ALA A 328 -25.62 56.68 -19.48
C ALA A 328 -27.01 56.17 -19.08
N GLU A 329 -27.11 54.94 -18.57
CA GLU A 329 -28.36 54.35 -18.05
C GLU A 329 -28.93 55.15 -16.87
N LYS A 330 -28.06 55.71 -16.03
CA LYS A 330 -28.43 56.64 -14.94
C LYS A 330 -28.73 58.07 -15.42
N GLY A 331 -28.68 58.34 -16.73
CA GLY A 331 -28.91 59.66 -17.30
C GLY A 331 -27.80 60.69 -17.00
N LEU A 332 -26.61 60.22 -16.58
CA LEU A 332 -25.48 61.09 -16.26
C LEU A 332 -24.75 61.50 -17.54
N LYS A 333 -24.56 62.82 -17.70
CA LYS A 333 -23.77 63.40 -18.80
C LYS A 333 -22.31 63.55 -18.38
N ALA A 334 -21.68 62.42 -18.06
CA ALA A 334 -20.30 62.38 -17.61
C ALA A 334 -19.33 62.33 -18.81
N GLU A 335 -18.22 63.08 -18.71
CA GLU A 335 -17.24 63.27 -19.78
C GLU A 335 -15.80 63.13 -19.26
N ASN A 336 -14.82 63.12 -20.17
CA ASN A 336 -13.38 63.16 -19.83
C ASN A 336 -12.91 62.05 -18.88
N TYR A 337 -13.35 60.81 -19.12
CA TYR A 337 -12.92 59.66 -18.33
C TYR A 337 -11.41 59.42 -18.43
N GLN A 338 -10.74 59.30 -17.28
CA GLN A 338 -9.31 59.00 -17.17
C GLN A 338 -9.07 57.92 -16.12
N LYS A 339 -8.30 56.89 -16.45
CA LYS A 339 -7.89 55.89 -15.46
C LYS A 339 -6.90 56.52 -14.49
N SER A 340 -7.20 56.43 -13.20
CA SER A 340 -6.37 57.02 -12.14
C SER A 340 -5.63 55.97 -11.33
N LEU A 341 -6.26 54.82 -11.04
CA LEU A 341 -5.63 53.74 -10.25
C LEU A 341 -5.98 52.37 -10.80
N THR A 342 -5.07 51.42 -10.62
CA THR A 342 -5.35 49.98 -10.76
C THR A 342 -5.12 49.31 -9.41
N CYS A 343 -6.17 48.73 -8.83
CA CYS A 343 -6.15 48.20 -7.48
C CYS A 343 -6.43 46.69 -7.50
N TYR A 344 -5.69 45.92 -6.70
CA TYR A 344 -5.89 44.48 -6.60
C TYR A 344 -5.88 43.96 -5.16
N ALA A 345 -6.75 42.99 -4.88
CA ALA A 345 -6.75 42.20 -3.66
C ALA A 345 -6.91 40.72 -4.01
N GLN A 346 -5.95 39.90 -3.57
CA GLN A 346 -6.06 38.45 -3.69
C GLN A 346 -7.19 37.91 -2.78
N THR A 347 -7.30 38.45 -1.56
CA THR A 347 -8.39 38.14 -0.61
C THR A 347 -8.92 39.44 0.01
N PRO A 348 -10.04 40.00 -0.50
CA PRO A 348 -10.64 41.22 0.01
C PRO A 348 -11.18 41.07 1.45
N LYS A 349 -11.09 42.13 2.27
CA LYS A 349 -11.53 42.12 3.69
C LYS A 349 -13.02 42.36 3.93
N LEU A 350 -13.79 42.61 2.87
CA LEU A 350 -15.26 42.79 2.87
C LEU A 350 -15.80 43.77 3.93
N GLN A 351 -15.15 44.92 4.10
CA GLN A 351 -15.53 45.94 5.08
C GLN A 351 -16.49 46.98 4.47
N SER A 352 -15.95 48.04 3.85
CA SER A 352 -16.73 49.19 3.39
C SER A 352 -17.02 49.10 1.90
N ASN A 353 -18.29 49.17 1.49
CA ASN A 353 -18.69 49.22 0.08
C ASN A 353 -18.07 48.08 -0.76
N ALA A 354 -17.92 46.90 -0.15
CA ALA A 354 -17.26 45.74 -0.75
C ALA A 354 -18.23 44.81 -1.49
N TYR A 355 -19.27 45.40 -2.09
CA TYR A 355 -20.37 44.71 -2.74
C TYR A 355 -20.63 45.34 -4.10
N ASP A 356 -20.99 44.50 -5.05
CA ASP A 356 -21.44 44.92 -6.37
C ASP A 356 -22.80 45.64 -6.27
N GLU A 357 -22.91 46.84 -6.82
CA GLU A 357 -24.15 47.60 -6.87
C GLU A 357 -25.19 46.90 -7.77
N LEU A 358 -24.76 46.17 -8.79
CA LEU A 358 -25.65 45.58 -9.79
C LEU A 358 -26.38 44.36 -9.23
N ASN A 359 -25.65 43.45 -8.57
CA ASN A 359 -26.20 42.16 -8.14
C ASN A 359 -26.15 41.94 -6.61
N GLY A 360 -25.58 42.88 -5.84
CA GLY A 360 -25.47 42.78 -4.38
C GLY A 360 -24.45 41.75 -3.88
N THR A 361 -23.66 41.16 -4.78
CA THR A 361 -22.66 40.14 -4.42
C THR A 361 -21.42 40.78 -3.79
N ALA A 362 -20.94 40.21 -2.69
CA ALA A 362 -19.67 40.61 -2.10
C ALA A 362 -18.51 40.38 -3.07
N PHE A 363 -17.40 41.09 -2.87
CA PHE A 363 -16.15 40.72 -3.54
C PHE A 363 -15.73 39.30 -3.13
N SER A 364 -15.03 38.64 -4.03
CA SER A 364 -14.44 37.33 -3.85
C SER A 364 -12.93 37.38 -4.11
N ASP A 365 -12.25 36.27 -3.89
CA ASP A 365 -10.81 36.20 -4.14
C ASP A 365 -10.46 36.56 -5.59
N GLY A 366 -9.30 37.19 -5.75
CA GLY A 366 -8.86 37.72 -7.03
C GLY A 366 -9.75 38.85 -7.54
N THR A 367 -9.81 39.96 -6.81
CA THR A 367 -10.55 41.15 -7.23
C THR A 367 -9.62 42.23 -7.76
N LEU A 368 -9.83 42.61 -9.02
CA LEU A 368 -9.16 43.69 -9.73
C LEU A 368 -10.14 44.84 -9.95
N MET A 369 -9.78 46.04 -9.51
CA MET A 369 -10.58 47.25 -9.65
C MET A 369 -9.80 48.31 -10.44
N PHE A 370 -10.50 48.98 -11.35
CA PHE A 370 -9.98 50.16 -12.04
C PHE A 370 -10.75 51.37 -11.55
N VAL A 371 -10.02 52.39 -11.10
CA VAL A 371 -10.63 53.67 -10.66
C VAL A 371 -10.47 54.68 -11.78
N TYR A 372 -11.59 55.29 -12.17
CA TYR A 372 -11.64 56.30 -13.22
C TYR A 372 -12.14 57.61 -12.65
N THR A 373 -11.47 58.70 -12.99
CA THR A 373 -11.99 60.06 -12.79
C THR A 373 -12.78 60.51 -14.01
N TYR A 374 -13.81 61.32 -13.80
CA TYR A 374 -14.66 61.88 -14.85
C TYR A 374 -15.18 63.27 -14.45
N GLN A 375 -15.66 64.04 -15.43
CA GLN A 375 -16.27 65.34 -15.25
C GLN A 375 -17.79 65.25 -15.34
N LEU A 376 -18.50 65.90 -14.41
CA LEU A 376 -19.95 66.07 -14.43
C LEU A 376 -20.29 67.47 -13.92
N ASP A 377 -21.04 68.25 -14.71
CA ASP A 377 -21.42 69.64 -14.39
C ASP A 377 -20.22 70.53 -13.99
N GLY A 378 -19.08 70.33 -14.67
CA GLY A 378 -17.84 71.08 -14.42
C GLY A 378 -17.08 70.69 -13.15
N LYS A 379 -17.43 69.56 -12.51
CA LYS A 379 -16.75 69.03 -11.33
C LYS A 379 -16.17 67.64 -11.59
N THR A 380 -14.99 67.39 -11.04
CA THR A 380 -14.32 66.09 -11.09
C THR A 380 -14.89 65.16 -10.03
N TYR A 381 -15.24 63.94 -10.44
CA TYR A 381 -15.62 62.83 -9.57
C TYR A 381 -14.83 61.58 -9.95
N ALA A 382 -14.93 60.54 -9.13
CA ALA A 382 -14.40 59.22 -9.42
C ALA A 382 -15.48 58.14 -9.27
N ASP A 383 -15.32 57.05 -10.02
CA ASP A 383 -16.07 55.80 -9.87
C ASP A 383 -15.11 54.63 -10.16
N ASN A 384 -15.47 53.42 -9.73
CA ASN A 384 -14.67 52.23 -9.91
C ASN A 384 -15.48 51.05 -10.46
N MET A 385 -14.84 50.31 -11.35
CA MET A 385 -15.35 49.07 -11.91
C MET A 385 -14.21 48.14 -12.24
N GLY A 386 -14.47 46.85 -12.09
CA GLY A 386 -13.51 45.83 -12.45
C GLY A 386 -14.13 44.45 -12.39
N TYR A 387 -13.34 43.47 -11.96
CA TYR A 387 -13.71 42.07 -11.97
C TYR A 387 -13.35 41.42 -10.64
N THR A 388 -14.25 40.60 -10.14
CA THR A 388 -14.01 39.71 -9.00
C THR A 388 -13.98 38.26 -9.46
N ASN A 389 -13.51 37.35 -8.62
CA ASN A 389 -13.37 35.93 -8.93
C ASN A 389 -12.40 35.67 -10.10
N ILE A 390 -11.31 36.44 -10.21
CA ILE A 390 -10.27 36.18 -11.20
C ILE A 390 -9.45 34.99 -10.70
N VAL A 391 -9.58 33.87 -11.38
CA VAL A 391 -8.83 32.65 -11.10
C VAL A 391 -8.16 32.11 -12.35
N TYR A 392 -7.02 31.47 -12.14
CA TYR A 392 -6.32 30.70 -13.16
C TYR A 392 -6.83 29.27 -13.21
N ASN A 393 -7.11 28.80 -14.42
CA ASN A 393 -7.33 27.39 -14.73
C ASN A 393 -6.36 27.02 -15.86
N ASN A 394 -5.48 26.04 -15.60
CA ASN A 394 -4.42 25.64 -16.53
C ASN A 394 -3.56 26.81 -17.06
N GLY A 395 -3.18 27.73 -16.15
CA GLY A 395 -2.32 28.87 -16.48
C GLY A 395 -2.99 29.99 -17.28
N LYS A 396 -4.31 29.94 -17.50
CA LYS A 396 -5.08 31.04 -18.14
C LYS A 396 -6.21 31.51 -17.24
N ILE A 397 -6.54 32.80 -17.32
CA ILE A 397 -7.68 33.37 -16.60
C ILE A 397 -8.96 32.67 -17.09
N ASP A 398 -9.71 32.10 -16.17
CA ASP A 398 -11.02 31.52 -16.46
C ASP A 398 -12.02 32.65 -16.78
N GLN A 399 -12.31 32.82 -18.06
CA GLN A 399 -13.19 33.88 -18.56
C GLN A 399 -14.64 33.70 -18.13
N ASN A 400 -15.06 32.47 -17.82
CA ASN A 400 -16.43 32.16 -17.41
C ASN A 400 -16.60 32.33 -15.89
N ALA A 401 -15.50 32.25 -15.13
CA ALA A 401 -15.53 32.42 -13.68
C ALA A 401 -15.52 33.89 -13.24
N LYS A 402 -14.83 34.79 -13.96
CA LYS A 402 -14.73 36.20 -13.57
C LYS A 402 -16.09 36.90 -13.65
N ILE A 403 -16.36 37.78 -12.71
CA ILE A 403 -17.63 38.52 -12.60
C ILE A 403 -17.32 40.02 -12.68
N LEU A 404 -17.97 40.74 -13.60
CA LEU A 404 -17.90 42.20 -13.66
C LEU A 404 -18.56 42.77 -12.39
N THR A 405 -17.89 43.72 -11.73
CA THR A 405 -18.36 44.30 -10.47
C THR A 405 -18.15 45.81 -10.43
N SER A 406 -19.10 46.54 -9.86
CA SER A 406 -19.02 47.97 -9.64
C SER A 406 -19.63 48.35 -8.29
N PRO A 407 -18.82 48.81 -7.33
CA PRO A 407 -19.33 49.26 -6.04
C PRO A 407 -20.23 50.48 -6.18
N LYS A 408 -21.07 50.70 -5.17
CA LYS A 408 -21.97 51.85 -5.20
C LYS A 408 -21.16 53.13 -4.96
N GLN A 409 -21.10 54.00 -5.96
CA GLN A 409 -20.46 55.31 -5.84
C GLN A 409 -21.47 56.43 -6.11
N GLU A 410 -21.49 57.42 -5.24
CA GLU A 410 -22.32 58.62 -5.38
C GLU A 410 -21.41 59.85 -5.34
N LYS A 411 -21.06 60.38 -6.51
CA LYS A 411 -20.26 61.61 -6.67
C LYS A 411 -19.01 61.61 -5.76
N ALA A 412 -18.31 60.47 -5.71
CA ALA A 412 -17.16 60.26 -4.83
C ALA A 412 -15.92 60.99 -5.35
N SER A 413 -14.98 61.31 -4.45
CA SER A 413 -13.63 61.74 -4.83
C SER A 413 -12.72 60.52 -5.03
N LEU A 414 -11.58 60.73 -5.70
CA LEU A 414 -10.57 59.69 -5.89
C LEU A 414 -10.06 59.15 -4.55
N GLU A 415 -9.78 60.03 -3.60
CA GLU A 415 -9.25 59.70 -2.28
C GLU A 415 -10.25 58.87 -1.47
N LYS A 416 -11.55 59.17 -1.59
CA LYS A 416 -12.60 58.39 -0.94
C LYS A 416 -12.59 56.94 -1.45
N ILE A 417 -12.61 56.75 -2.77
CA ILE A 417 -12.61 55.40 -3.38
C ILE A 417 -11.33 54.65 -3.04
N GLN A 418 -10.17 55.31 -3.13
CA GLN A 418 -8.90 54.69 -2.75
C GLN A 418 -8.89 54.29 -1.27
N GLY A 419 -9.44 55.13 -0.38
CA GLY A 419 -9.62 54.80 1.03
C GLY A 419 -10.48 53.56 1.24
N GLU A 420 -11.65 53.49 0.58
CA GLU A 420 -12.54 52.32 0.63
C GLU A 420 -11.83 51.04 0.15
N LEU A 421 -11.13 51.10 -0.97
CA LEU A 421 -10.37 49.96 -1.51
C LEU A 421 -9.24 49.54 -0.57
N ASN A 422 -8.47 50.48 -0.01
CA ASN A 422 -7.41 50.18 0.95
C ASN A 422 -7.96 49.52 2.23
N THR A 423 -9.09 50.00 2.75
CA THR A 423 -9.77 49.37 3.91
C THR A 423 -10.18 47.93 3.60
N ASN A 424 -10.54 47.64 2.35
CA ASN A 424 -10.83 46.28 1.88
C ASN A 424 -9.58 45.46 1.52
N GLY A 425 -8.37 45.96 1.79
CA GLY A 425 -7.12 45.23 1.57
C GLY A 425 -6.59 45.28 0.15
N PHE A 426 -7.10 46.17 -0.70
CA PHE A 426 -6.54 46.37 -2.03
C PHE A 426 -5.20 47.11 -1.96
N LYS A 427 -4.29 46.72 -2.85
CA LYS A 427 -3.07 47.47 -3.17
C LYS A 427 -3.30 48.19 -4.50
N CYS A 428 -3.14 49.50 -4.51
CA CYS A 428 -3.36 50.34 -5.69
C CYS A 428 -2.05 50.88 -6.25
N ASP A 429 -1.88 50.74 -7.56
CA ASP A 429 -0.78 51.27 -8.36
C ASP A 429 -1.24 52.36 -9.34
#